data_AF-A0A7C4CKG8-F1
#
_entry.id   AF-A0A7C4CKG8-F1
#
_cell.length_a   1.000
_cell.length_b   1.000
_cell.length_c   1.000
_cell.angle_alpha   90.00
_cell.angle_beta   90.00
_cell.angle_gamma   90.00
#
_symmetry.space_group_name_H-M   'P 1'
#
loop_
_entity.id
_entity.type
_entity.pdbx_description
1 polymer ?
#
loop_
_entity_poly.entity_id
_entity_poly.type
_entity_poly.pdbx_seq_one_letter_code
_entity_poly.pdbx_strand_id
1 'polypeptide(L)'
;MRRKLENFRSKYPTTKMKGISKSVVIAVVVIIVIVAIAGAAYFLTVPPAPTPTTSPVTTPTTPTTITPTPTITVTTPTTTTIVTTPTPSPTTVTTPTITPVKERLLRVSFANVPYMDPAVGSDEASSVYFINVYDTLVYPTREGTVKPHVAERWEVSEDGLTWTFYLRRGVKFHSGRELTAEDVVFSLKRMIIIGEGYGYLFKPYVDLEKTKALDKYTAQIVLRNPFGPFLITLVRLYIVDSELVKQHIAEGPYEDMGDYGKTWLMAGEMDAGSGPYKLHEYKRGESVTLVKFDDYWGETAPNAPTKVIMYGFTEPTTIRTMIEKRQLEVTDQWQPLENYEAMSKIPGVKIAQVPQAMIFYIMLRTKKPPTDDI
;
A
#
# COMPACT_ATOMS: atom_id res chain seq x y z
N MET A 1 -18.65 2.82 55.17
CA MET A 1 -17.53 3.06 54.23
C MET A 1 -16.17 3.21 54.94
N ARG A 2 -16.04 4.02 56.01
CA ARG A 2 -14.80 4.19 56.80
C ARG A 2 -14.17 2.88 57.31
N ARG A 3 -14.98 1.96 57.85
CA ARG A 3 -14.51 0.68 58.43
C ARG A 3 -13.92 -0.32 57.41
N LYS A 4 -14.22 -0.17 56.10
CA LYS A 4 -13.60 -0.98 55.04
C LYS A 4 -12.26 -0.40 54.55
N LEU A 5 -12.02 0.91 54.72
CA LEU A 5 -10.73 1.52 54.39
C LEU A 5 -9.64 1.21 55.43
N GLU A 6 -9.99 1.15 56.72
CA GLU A 6 -9.02 0.84 57.79
C GLU A 6 -8.48 -0.59 57.70
N ASN A 7 -9.33 -1.56 57.36
CA ASN A 7 -8.92 -2.95 57.13
C ASN A 7 -8.00 -3.12 55.90
N PHE A 8 -8.05 -2.19 54.94
CA PHE A 8 -7.19 -2.25 53.74
C PHE A 8 -5.79 -1.70 54.02
N ARG A 9 -5.67 -0.64 54.82
CA ARG A 9 -4.38 -0.05 55.22
C ARG A 9 -3.55 -0.95 56.14
N SER A 10 -4.19 -1.77 56.96
CA SER A 10 -3.52 -2.75 57.82
C SER A 10 -2.86 -3.89 57.02
N LYS A 11 -3.42 -4.24 55.86
CA LYS A 11 -3.00 -5.41 55.08
C LYS A 11 -1.84 -5.16 54.11
N TYR A 12 -1.49 -3.90 53.83
CA TYR A 12 -0.44 -3.52 52.87
C TYR A 12 0.39 -2.32 53.37
N PRO A 13 1.43 -2.54 54.20
CA PRO A 13 2.32 -1.46 54.60
C PRO A 13 3.14 -0.97 53.39
N THR A 14 3.00 0.32 53.06
CA THR A 14 3.76 0.97 51.98
C THR A 14 5.25 0.98 52.31
N THR A 15 6.04 0.18 51.60
CA THR A 15 7.51 0.27 51.64
C THR A 15 7.93 1.51 50.84
N LYS A 16 8.60 2.48 51.48
CA LYS A 16 9.16 3.65 50.80
C LYS A 16 10.19 3.19 49.76
N MET A 17 9.91 3.37 48.46
CA MET A 17 10.93 3.24 47.41
C MET A 17 11.98 4.34 47.57
N LYS A 18 13.26 3.95 47.62
CA LYS A 18 14.40 4.89 47.61
C LYS A 18 14.46 5.61 46.26
N GLY A 19 14.52 6.94 46.29
CA GLY A 19 14.66 7.78 45.11
C GLY A 19 15.95 7.51 44.33
N ILE A 20 15.86 7.66 43.00
CA ILE A 20 17.00 7.55 42.07
C ILE A 20 18.03 8.63 42.41
N SER A 21 19.30 8.25 42.53
CA SER A 21 20.36 9.19 42.91
C SER A 21 20.62 10.21 41.80
N LYS A 22 20.96 11.45 42.18
CA LYS A 22 21.29 12.54 41.24
C LYS A 22 22.39 12.14 40.25
N SER A 23 23.30 11.26 40.64
CA SER A 23 24.37 10.74 39.78
C SER A 23 23.85 9.93 38.59
N VAL A 24 22.75 9.19 38.75
CA VAL A 24 22.13 8.43 37.66
C VAL A 24 21.44 9.36 36.67
N VAL A 25 20.77 10.42 37.16
CA VAL A 25 20.14 11.43 36.31
C VAL A 25 21.20 12.19 35.49
N ILE A 26 22.32 12.56 36.12
CA ILE A 26 23.43 13.23 35.43
C ILE A 26 24.03 12.33 34.35
N ALA A 27 24.24 11.04 34.63
CA ALA A 27 24.77 10.10 33.64
C ALA A 27 23.87 9.97 32.40
N VAL A 28 22.54 9.91 32.59
CA VAL A 28 21.58 9.83 31.47
C VAL A 28 21.59 11.11 30.63
N VAL A 29 21.63 12.28 31.27
CA VAL A 29 21.70 13.57 30.55
C VAL A 29 22.99 13.69 29.73
N VAL A 30 24.13 13.28 30.29
CA VAL A 30 25.42 13.30 29.57
C VAL A 30 25.39 12.39 28.35
N ILE A 31 24.81 11.19 28.45
CA ILE A 31 24.68 10.27 27.31
C ILE A 31 23.80 10.88 26.21
N ILE A 32 22.68 11.52 26.57
CA ILE A 32 21.78 12.17 25.59
C ILE A 32 22.51 13.30 24.85
N VAL A 33 23.30 14.11 25.55
CA VAL A 33 24.05 15.22 24.96
C VAL A 33 25.15 14.69 24.01
N ILE A 34 25.85 13.62 24.37
CA ILE A 34 26.87 13.01 23.51
C ILE A 34 26.24 12.47 22.22
N VAL A 35 25.08 11.81 22.31
CA VAL A 35 24.37 11.28 21.14
C VAL A 35 23.87 12.43 20.24
N ALA A 36 23.37 13.53 20.81
CA ALA A 36 22.94 14.69 20.04
C ALA A 36 24.11 15.36 19.29
N ILE A 37 25.28 15.49 19.94
CA ILE A 37 26.48 16.06 19.31
C ILE A 37 27.01 15.16 18.19
N ALA A 38 27.01 13.83 18.40
CA ALA A 38 27.41 12.87 17.37
C ALA A 38 26.47 12.91 16.15
N GLY A 39 25.16 13.04 16.38
CA GLY A 39 24.17 13.22 15.31
C GLY A 39 24.37 14.51 14.52
N ALA A 40 24.59 15.64 15.20
CA ALA A 40 24.84 16.92 14.55
C ALA A 40 26.14 16.91 13.72
N ALA A 41 27.21 16.29 14.23
CA ALA A 41 28.48 16.14 13.50
C ALA A 41 28.32 15.29 12.23
N TYR A 42 27.49 14.25 12.26
CA TYR A 42 27.20 13.42 11.10
C TYR A 42 26.55 14.23 9.96
N PHE A 43 25.56 15.08 10.27
CA PHE A 43 24.88 15.93 9.29
C PHE A 43 25.79 16.97 8.63
N LEU A 44 26.86 17.40 9.29
CA LEU A 44 27.86 18.32 8.72
C LEU A 44 28.81 17.64 7.72
N THR A 45 28.84 16.30 7.67
CA THR A 45 29.72 15.54 6.77
C THR A 45 29.03 15.05 5.50
N VAL A 46 27.73 15.25 5.36
CA VAL A 46 26.97 14.84 4.17
C VAL A 46 27.03 15.95 3.11
N PRO A 47 27.60 15.71 1.91
CA PRO A 47 27.61 16.72 0.86
C PRO A 47 26.19 17.00 0.36
N PRO A 48 25.84 18.26 0.03
CA PRO A 48 24.53 18.60 -0.50
C PRO A 48 24.30 17.94 -1.87
N ALA A 49 23.06 17.50 -2.11
CA ALA A 49 22.65 16.89 -3.37
C ALA A 49 22.85 17.87 -4.55
N PRO A 50 23.27 17.37 -5.74
CA PRO A 50 23.45 18.21 -6.91
C PRO A 50 22.11 18.80 -7.38
N THR A 51 22.11 20.09 -7.68
CA THR A 51 20.95 20.82 -8.20
C THR A 51 20.62 20.33 -9.63
N PRO A 52 19.37 19.98 -9.95
CA PRO A 52 19.01 19.54 -11.29
C PRO A 52 19.10 20.70 -12.29
N THR A 53 19.92 20.51 -13.33
CA THR A 53 20.05 21.44 -14.46
C THR A 53 18.84 21.28 -15.38
N THR A 54 18.06 22.35 -15.55
CA THR A 54 16.97 22.40 -16.53
C THR A 54 17.53 22.61 -17.94
N SER A 55 17.26 21.67 -18.85
CA SER A 55 17.46 21.89 -20.29
C SER A 55 16.16 22.42 -20.93
N PRO A 56 16.23 23.34 -21.91
CA PRO A 56 15.06 24.02 -22.45
C PRO A 56 14.24 23.12 -23.38
N VAL A 57 12.91 23.22 -23.23
CA VAL A 57 11.89 22.60 -24.07
C VAL A 57 11.87 23.28 -25.44
N THR A 58 12.00 22.51 -26.53
CA THR A 58 11.72 22.97 -27.89
C THR A 58 10.30 22.58 -28.30
N THR A 59 9.56 23.56 -28.82
CA THR A 59 8.19 23.45 -29.32
C THR A 59 8.14 22.74 -30.69
N PRO A 60 7.20 21.84 -30.97
CA PRO A 60 7.02 21.32 -32.33
C PRO A 60 6.11 22.24 -33.15
N THR A 61 6.60 22.68 -34.30
CA THR A 61 5.86 23.33 -35.39
C THR A 61 5.11 22.32 -36.26
N THR A 62 3.91 22.71 -36.69
CA THR A 62 3.01 22.07 -37.68
C THR A 62 3.67 21.79 -39.03
N PRO A 63 3.29 20.72 -39.76
CA PRO A 63 3.51 20.63 -41.19
C PRO A 63 2.23 20.79 -42.02
N THR A 64 2.39 21.59 -43.07
CA THR A 64 1.41 21.98 -44.09
C THR A 64 1.23 20.90 -45.18
N THR A 65 0.01 20.90 -45.72
CA THR A 65 -0.55 20.23 -46.91
C THR A 65 0.35 20.15 -48.15
N ILE A 66 0.34 18.99 -48.84
CA ILE A 66 0.47 18.90 -50.31
C ILE A 66 -0.21 17.64 -50.87
N THR A 67 -1.04 17.85 -51.89
CA THR A 67 -1.63 16.85 -52.82
C THR A 67 -0.80 16.83 -54.11
N PRO A 68 -0.76 15.73 -54.89
CA PRO A 68 -1.49 15.75 -56.17
C PRO A 68 -2.15 14.42 -56.62
N THR A 69 -3.36 14.60 -57.19
CA THR A 69 -4.06 14.00 -58.35
C THR A 69 -3.65 12.63 -58.95
N PRO A 70 -4.63 11.78 -59.36
CA PRO A 70 -4.41 10.47 -59.99
C PRO A 70 -4.26 10.52 -61.52
N THR A 71 -3.57 9.54 -62.10
CA THR A 71 -3.56 9.28 -63.56
C THR A 71 -4.24 7.94 -63.83
N ILE A 72 -5.24 7.97 -64.72
CA ILE A 72 -5.97 6.81 -65.25
C ILE A 72 -5.26 6.35 -66.52
N THR A 73 -5.12 5.03 -66.72
CA THR A 73 -4.88 4.46 -68.05
C THR A 73 -5.80 3.25 -68.23
N VAL A 74 -6.60 3.30 -69.29
CA VAL A 74 -7.51 2.27 -69.77
C VAL A 74 -6.87 1.62 -70.99
N THR A 75 -6.81 0.29 -71.02
CA THR A 75 -6.80 -0.51 -72.26
C THR A 75 -7.49 -1.86 -72.03
N THR A 76 -8.18 -2.30 -73.07
CA THR A 76 -9.27 -3.28 -73.15
C THR A 76 -8.78 -4.69 -73.59
N PRO A 77 -9.63 -5.68 -73.93
CA PRO A 77 -9.75 -6.96 -73.23
C PRO A 77 -9.12 -8.15 -73.98
N THR A 78 -8.85 -9.27 -73.31
CA THR A 78 -8.62 -10.56 -74.00
C THR A 78 -9.11 -11.74 -73.16
N THR A 79 -10.09 -12.44 -73.75
CA THR A 79 -10.40 -13.87 -73.73
C THR A 79 -10.47 -14.63 -72.41
N THR A 80 -11.72 -14.95 -72.03
CA THR A 80 -12.14 -15.99 -71.09
C THR A 80 -11.49 -17.33 -71.39
N THR A 81 -10.78 -17.89 -70.41
CA THR A 81 -10.50 -19.32 -70.32
C THR A 81 -10.94 -19.79 -68.94
N ILE A 82 -11.92 -20.69 -68.89
CA ILE A 82 -12.36 -21.34 -67.65
C ILE A 82 -11.26 -22.35 -67.28
N VAL A 83 -10.52 -22.05 -66.21
CA VAL A 83 -9.59 -22.99 -65.59
C VAL A 83 -10.19 -23.40 -64.25
N THR A 84 -10.39 -24.71 -64.11
CA THR A 84 -10.86 -25.37 -62.90
C THR A 84 -9.87 -25.18 -61.75
N THR A 85 -10.31 -24.54 -60.68
CA THR A 85 -9.54 -24.34 -59.45
C THR A 85 -9.36 -25.69 -58.71
N PRO A 86 -8.14 -26.08 -58.33
CA PRO A 86 -7.93 -27.21 -57.44
C PRO A 86 -8.33 -26.84 -56.00
N THR A 87 -8.92 -27.80 -55.30
CA THR A 87 -9.27 -27.76 -53.87
C THR A 87 -8.07 -27.33 -53.01
N PRO A 88 -8.20 -26.32 -52.12
CA PRO A 88 -7.09 -25.94 -51.24
C PRO A 88 -6.83 -27.02 -50.19
N SER A 89 -5.57 -27.41 -50.04
CA SER A 89 -5.07 -28.20 -48.91
C SER A 89 -5.29 -27.44 -47.59
N PRO A 90 -5.53 -28.13 -46.47
CA PRO A 90 -5.79 -27.48 -45.18
C PRO A 90 -4.56 -26.71 -44.72
N THR A 91 -4.65 -25.39 -44.71
CA THR A 91 -3.67 -24.49 -44.09
C THR A 91 -3.60 -24.81 -42.61
N THR A 92 -2.46 -25.30 -42.16
CA THR A 92 -2.18 -25.51 -40.74
C THR A 92 -2.12 -24.15 -40.06
N VAL A 93 -3.17 -23.80 -39.32
CA VAL A 93 -3.18 -22.60 -38.47
C VAL A 93 -2.11 -22.81 -37.41
N THR A 94 -1.00 -22.06 -37.52
CA THR A 94 0.02 -22.04 -36.49
C THR A 94 -0.55 -21.25 -35.32
N THR A 95 -1.09 -21.94 -34.32
CA THR A 95 -1.43 -21.33 -33.03
C THR A 95 -0.17 -20.63 -32.50
N PRO A 96 -0.23 -19.33 -32.13
CA PRO A 96 0.92 -18.67 -31.53
C PRO A 96 1.32 -19.45 -30.28
N THR A 97 2.56 -19.95 -30.27
CA THR A 97 3.16 -20.54 -29.08
C THR A 97 3.31 -19.43 -28.04
N ILE A 98 2.35 -19.33 -27.12
CA ILE A 98 2.49 -18.54 -25.91
C ILE A 98 3.63 -19.21 -25.14
N THR A 99 4.81 -18.60 -25.16
CA THR A 99 5.90 -19.03 -24.29
C THR A 99 5.40 -18.86 -22.86
N PRO A 100 5.28 -19.92 -22.04
CA PRO A 100 4.80 -19.78 -20.68
C PRO A 100 5.77 -18.86 -19.95
N VAL A 101 5.25 -17.73 -19.43
CA VAL A 101 6.03 -16.87 -18.54
C VAL A 101 6.50 -17.77 -17.41
N LYS A 102 7.81 -17.97 -17.30
CA LYS A 102 8.40 -18.81 -16.26
C LYS A 102 7.90 -18.31 -14.91
N GLU A 103 7.14 -19.14 -14.19
CA GLU A 103 6.59 -18.77 -12.88
C GLU A 103 7.75 -18.32 -11.99
N ARG A 104 7.65 -17.09 -11.48
CA ARG A 104 8.61 -16.50 -10.57
C ARG A 104 7.89 -16.25 -9.25
N LEU A 105 7.99 -17.26 -8.40
CA LEU A 105 7.39 -17.34 -7.08
C LEU A 105 8.22 -16.55 -6.06
N LEU A 106 7.54 -15.78 -5.22
CA LEU A 106 8.10 -15.16 -4.02
C LEU A 106 7.28 -15.58 -2.80
N ARG A 107 7.89 -16.24 -1.83
CA ARG A 107 7.28 -16.57 -0.54
C ARG A 107 7.86 -15.68 0.56
N VAL A 108 6.98 -15.03 1.31
CA VAL A 108 7.33 -14.10 2.38
C VAL A 108 6.57 -14.48 3.65
N SER A 109 7.23 -14.45 4.81
CA SER A 109 6.57 -14.63 6.12
C SER A 109 6.28 -13.28 6.79
N PHE A 110 5.22 -13.25 7.59
CA PHE A 110 4.82 -12.17 8.47
C PHE A 110 4.38 -12.73 9.82
N ALA A 111 4.39 -11.90 10.86
CA ALA A 111 3.94 -12.30 12.20
C ALA A 111 2.47 -12.78 12.24
N ASN A 112 1.65 -12.34 11.29
CA ASN A 112 0.25 -12.71 11.15
C ASN A 112 -0.15 -12.72 9.67
N VAL A 113 -1.27 -13.39 9.37
CA VAL A 113 -1.90 -13.29 8.06
C VAL A 113 -2.56 -11.90 7.93
N PRO A 114 -2.42 -11.21 6.78
CA PRO A 114 -3.04 -9.90 6.60
C PRO A 114 -4.56 -9.93 6.68
N TYR A 115 -5.15 -8.83 7.12
CA TYR A 115 -6.56 -8.52 6.90
C TYR A 115 -6.77 -8.17 5.43
N MET A 116 -7.85 -8.68 4.82
CA MET A 116 -8.13 -8.51 3.38
C MET A 116 -8.80 -7.16 3.04
N ASP A 117 -9.40 -6.52 4.04
CA ASP A 117 -10.09 -5.24 3.90
C ASP A 117 -9.22 -4.06 4.37
N PRO A 118 -8.90 -3.08 3.49
CA PRO A 118 -8.11 -1.89 3.86
C PRO A 118 -8.79 -0.97 4.88
N ALA A 119 -10.10 -1.10 5.12
CA ALA A 119 -10.79 -0.36 6.18
C ALA A 119 -10.70 -1.04 7.56
N VAL A 120 -10.11 -2.24 7.66
CA VAL A 120 -10.02 -3.04 8.89
C VAL A 120 -8.58 -3.24 9.33
N GLY A 121 -7.68 -3.62 8.41
CA GLY A 121 -6.27 -3.87 8.72
C GLY A 121 -5.47 -2.60 9.00
N SER A 122 -4.54 -2.66 9.96
CA SER A 122 -3.58 -1.56 10.25
C SER A 122 -2.19 -2.04 10.68
N ASP A 123 -1.94 -3.34 10.61
CA ASP A 123 -0.65 -3.96 10.88
C ASP A 123 0.25 -3.99 9.63
N GLU A 124 1.48 -4.45 9.83
CA GLU A 124 2.50 -4.56 8.78
C GLU A 124 2.10 -5.52 7.66
N ALA A 125 1.65 -6.73 8.00
CA ALA A 125 1.28 -7.74 7.00
C ALA A 125 0.16 -7.20 6.11
N SER A 126 -0.86 -6.62 6.74
CA SER A 126 -1.98 -5.96 6.05
C SER A 126 -1.50 -4.81 5.17
N SER A 127 -0.60 -3.95 5.65
CA SER A 127 -0.04 -2.85 4.86
C SER A 127 0.73 -3.32 3.62
N VAL A 128 1.50 -4.41 3.74
CA VAL A 128 2.23 -5.00 2.61
C VAL A 128 1.26 -5.61 1.61
N TYR A 129 0.19 -6.26 2.07
CA TYR A 129 -0.87 -6.71 1.19
C TYR A 129 -1.54 -5.52 0.48
N PHE A 130 -1.93 -4.48 1.22
CA PHE A 130 -2.67 -3.35 0.66
C PHE A 130 -1.89 -2.57 -0.39
N ILE A 131 -0.61 -2.27 -0.17
CA ILE A 131 0.20 -1.51 -1.15
C ILE A 131 0.44 -2.27 -2.46
N ASN A 132 0.28 -3.60 -2.46
CA ASN A 132 0.44 -4.43 -3.65
C ASN A 132 -0.89 -4.74 -4.35
N VAL A 133 -2.02 -4.66 -3.64
CA VAL A 133 -3.36 -4.97 -4.18
C VAL A 133 -4.18 -3.73 -4.49
N TYR A 134 -3.97 -2.62 -3.79
CA TYR A 134 -4.74 -1.39 -3.94
C TYR A 134 -3.83 -0.21 -4.24
N ASP A 135 -4.22 0.67 -5.16
CA ASP A 135 -3.53 1.94 -5.33
C ASP A 135 -4.07 3.03 -4.40
N THR A 136 -3.22 4.02 -4.13
CA THR A 136 -3.49 5.22 -3.35
C THR A 136 -3.42 6.46 -4.24
N LEU A 137 -3.91 7.61 -3.77
CA LEU A 137 -3.78 8.88 -4.51
C LEU A 137 -2.32 9.27 -4.75
N VAL A 138 -1.47 9.05 -3.75
CA VAL A 138 -0.04 9.39 -3.75
C VAL A 138 0.77 8.20 -3.24
N TYR A 139 2.02 8.09 -3.69
CA TYR A 139 2.90 6.97 -3.35
C TYR A 139 4.08 7.43 -2.48
N PRO A 140 4.47 6.67 -1.44
CA PRO A 140 5.61 7.03 -0.61
C PRO A 140 6.93 6.96 -1.39
N THR A 141 7.85 7.88 -1.08
CA THR A 141 9.23 7.85 -1.57
C THR A 141 10.16 7.25 -0.52
N ARG A 142 11.40 6.90 -0.90
CA ARG A 142 12.40 6.37 0.05
C ARG A 142 12.87 7.44 1.03
N GLU A 143 12.71 8.70 0.66
CA GLU A 143 13.12 9.88 1.40
C GLU A 143 12.07 10.29 2.47
N GLY A 144 10.96 9.54 2.58
CA GLY A 144 9.88 9.83 3.54
C GLY A 144 8.91 10.93 3.07
N THR A 145 8.95 11.29 1.79
CA THR A 145 7.97 12.19 1.15
C THR A 145 6.93 11.38 0.35
N VAL A 146 6.09 12.07 -0.42
CA VAL A 146 5.22 11.42 -1.41
C VAL A 146 5.50 11.92 -2.82
N LYS A 147 5.12 11.11 -3.80
CA LYS A 147 5.06 11.47 -5.22
C LYS A 147 3.66 11.20 -5.80
N PRO A 148 3.30 11.81 -6.94
CA PRO A 148 2.09 11.48 -7.68
C PRO A 148 1.94 9.98 -7.94
N HIS A 149 0.70 9.50 -7.92
CA HIS A 149 0.36 8.10 -8.23
C HIS A 149 -0.92 8.04 -9.06
N VAL A 150 -2.05 7.62 -8.47
CA VAL A 150 -3.37 7.72 -9.12
C VAL A 150 -3.75 9.18 -9.33
N ALA A 151 -3.42 10.07 -8.38
CA ALA A 151 -3.48 11.50 -8.63
C ALA A 151 -2.21 11.94 -9.37
N GLU A 152 -2.38 12.56 -10.54
CA GLU A 152 -1.28 13.11 -11.34
C GLU A 152 -0.77 14.43 -10.75
N ARG A 153 -1.68 15.20 -10.14
CA ARG A 153 -1.40 16.46 -9.45
C ARG A 153 -2.53 16.78 -8.47
N TRP A 154 -2.30 17.76 -7.60
CA TRP A 154 -3.31 18.30 -6.70
C TRP A 154 -3.11 19.79 -6.47
N GLU A 155 -4.18 20.46 -6.05
CA GLU A 155 -4.20 21.86 -5.65
C GLU A 155 -4.70 21.97 -4.21
N VAL A 156 -4.19 22.96 -3.48
CA VAL A 156 -4.56 23.25 -2.09
C VAL A 156 -5.04 24.69 -2.02
N SER A 157 -6.20 24.92 -1.41
CA SER A 157 -6.70 26.28 -1.15
C SER A 157 -5.77 27.05 -0.20
N GLU A 158 -5.84 28.38 -0.24
CA GLU A 158 -5.00 29.27 0.58
C GLU A 158 -5.14 29.01 2.09
N ASP A 159 -6.32 28.59 2.54
CA ASP A 159 -6.59 28.23 3.94
C ASP A 159 -6.12 26.82 4.34
N GLY A 160 -5.60 26.03 3.38
CA GLY A 160 -5.12 24.67 3.60
C GLY A 160 -6.22 23.62 3.82
N LEU A 161 -7.50 23.99 3.63
CA LEU A 161 -8.64 23.13 3.95
C LEU A 161 -9.17 22.32 2.77
N THR A 162 -9.08 22.85 1.56
CA THR A 162 -9.63 22.20 0.36
C THR A 162 -8.51 21.63 -0.49
N TRP A 163 -8.51 20.31 -0.66
CA TRP A 163 -7.56 19.59 -1.50
C TRP A 163 -8.28 19.04 -2.72
N THR A 164 -7.84 19.44 -3.92
CA THR A 164 -8.43 18.99 -5.19
C THR A 164 -7.41 18.12 -5.92
N PHE A 165 -7.74 16.83 -6.11
CA PHE A 165 -6.89 15.84 -6.75
C PHE A 165 -7.38 15.57 -8.17
N TYR A 166 -6.45 15.60 -9.14
CA TYR A 166 -6.71 15.30 -10.54
C TYR A 166 -6.18 13.91 -10.85
N LEU A 167 -7.08 13.00 -11.21
CA LEU A 167 -6.80 11.58 -11.35
C LEU A 167 -6.35 11.24 -12.77
N ARG A 168 -5.46 10.25 -12.85
CA ARG A 168 -5.06 9.62 -14.10
C ARG A 168 -6.26 8.89 -14.71
N ARG A 169 -6.37 8.94 -16.03
CA ARG A 169 -7.43 8.25 -16.79
C ARG A 169 -7.03 6.82 -17.10
N GLY A 170 -8.01 5.93 -17.23
CA GLY A 170 -7.78 4.54 -17.67
C GLY A 170 -7.15 3.63 -16.61
N VAL A 171 -7.02 4.06 -15.36
CA VAL A 171 -6.65 3.17 -14.25
C VAL A 171 -7.77 2.16 -14.07
N LYS A 172 -7.45 0.87 -14.11
CA LYS A 172 -8.43 -0.22 -13.97
C LYS A 172 -8.32 -0.87 -12.61
N PHE A 173 -9.47 -1.16 -12.01
CA PHE A 173 -9.58 -2.15 -10.95
C PHE A 173 -9.37 -3.56 -11.52
N HIS A 174 -9.11 -4.51 -10.64
CA HIS A 174 -9.01 -5.93 -10.95
C HIS A 174 -10.32 -6.53 -11.51
N SER A 175 -11.46 -5.87 -11.23
CA SER A 175 -12.77 -6.13 -11.82
C SER A 175 -12.86 -5.76 -13.32
N GLY A 176 -11.90 -4.98 -13.82
CA GLY A 176 -11.90 -4.40 -15.17
C GLY A 176 -12.56 -3.02 -15.25
N ARG A 177 -13.26 -2.57 -14.20
CA ARG A 177 -13.86 -1.23 -14.17
C ARG A 177 -12.80 -0.14 -14.04
N GLU A 178 -13.04 1.00 -14.65
CA GLU A 178 -12.19 2.18 -14.50
C GLU A 178 -12.36 2.81 -13.10
N LEU A 179 -11.24 3.20 -12.49
CA LEU A 179 -11.18 3.98 -11.25
C LEU A 179 -11.54 5.44 -11.53
N THR A 180 -12.42 5.98 -10.69
CA THR A 180 -12.94 7.34 -10.81
C THR A 180 -12.83 8.10 -9.48
N ALA A 181 -13.14 9.41 -9.50
CA ALA A 181 -13.19 10.23 -8.29
C ALA A 181 -14.25 9.78 -7.28
N GLU A 182 -15.33 9.14 -7.74
CA GLU A 182 -16.35 8.58 -6.85
C GLU A 182 -15.78 7.46 -5.99
N ASP A 183 -14.87 6.65 -6.53
CA ASP A 183 -14.20 5.56 -5.81
C ASP A 183 -13.32 6.09 -4.69
N VAL A 184 -12.61 7.19 -4.94
CA VAL A 184 -11.75 7.87 -3.96
C VAL A 184 -12.60 8.35 -2.77
N VAL A 185 -13.69 9.06 -3.08
CA VAL A 185 -14.59 9.63 -2.07
C VAL A 185 -15.29 8.52 -1.29
N PHE A 186 -15.75 7.48 -1.98
CA PHE A 186 -16.34 6.29 -1.37
C PHE A 186 -15.37 5.61 -0.42
N SER A 187 -14.13 5.37 -0.86
CA SER A 187 -13.09 4.69 -0.07
C SER A 187 -12.77 5.46 1.21
N LEU A 188 -12.65 6.80 1.12
CA LEU A 188 -12.40 7.66 2.27
C LEU A 188 -13.58 7.65 3.25
N LYS A 189 -14.80 7.81 2.74
CA LYS A 189 -16.04 7.75 3.54
C LYS A 189 -16.18 6.41 4.24
N ARG A 190 -16.01 5.31 3.50
CA ARG A 190 -16.06 3.94 3.99
C ARG A 190 -15.07 3.72 5.13
N MET A 191 -13.81 4.11 4.95
CA MET A 191 -12.75 3.95 5.95
C MET A 191 -13.06 4.74 7.24
N ILE A 192 -13.54 5.98 7.12
CA ILE A 192 -13.89 6.82 8.28
C ILE A 192 -15.11 6.28 9.04
N ILE A 193 -16.14 5.83 8.31
CA ILE A 193 -17.39 5.35 8.90
C ILE A 193 -17.21 3.99 9.57
N ILE A 194 -16.49 3.06 8.94
CA ILE A 194 -16.11 1.79 9.57
C ILE A 194 -15.30 2.08 10.85
N GLY A 195 -14.35 3.00 10.78
CA GLY A 195 -13.65 3.51 11.97
C GLY A 195 -12.66 2.52 12.60
N GLU A 196 -12.38 1.41 11.92
CA GLU A 196 -11.29 0.47 12.19
C GLU A 196 -10.07 0.85 11.34
N GLY A 197 -9.07 -0.04 11.26
CA GLY A 197 -7.89 0.13 10.40
C GLY A 197 -7.23 1.50 10.53
N TYR A 198 -6.98 2.15 9.39
CA TYR A 198 -6.42 3.49 9.33
C TYR A 198 -7.44 4.63 9.40
N GLY A 199 -8.73 4.35 9.67
CA GLY A 199 -9.77 5.38 9.72
C GLY A 199 -9.50 6.50 10.74
N TYR A 200 -8.78 6.19 11.82
CA TYR A 200 -8.36 7.17 12.83
C TYR A 200 -7.48 8.30 12.27
N LEU A 201 -6.76 8.07 11.16
CA LEU A 201 -5.91 9.07 10.52
C LEU A 201 -6.72 10.18 9.84
N PHE A 202 -7.96 9.88 9.43
CA PHE A 202 -8.78 10.78 8.64
C PHE A 202 -9.98 11.32 9.42
N LYS A 203 -10.60 10.51 10.28
CA LYS A 203 -11.83 10.83 11.02
C LYS A 203 -11.81 12.18 11.76
N PRO A 204 -10.72 12.59 12.45
CA PRO A 204 -10.70 13.87 13.15
C PRO A 204 -10.63 15.09 12.22
N TYR A 205 -10.13 14.92 10.99
CA TYR A 205 -9.72 16.02 10.13
C TYR A 205 -10.61 16.19 8.90
N VAL A 206 -11.19 15.12 8.35
CA VAL A 206 -11.96 15.19 7.11
C VAL A 206 -13.41 15.62 7.39
N ASP A 207 -13.89 16.55 6.58
CA ASP A 207 -15.30 16.93 6.47
C ASP A 207 -15.93 16.09 5.34
N LEU A 208 -16.65 15.03 5.74
CA LEU A 208 -17.28 14.11 4.80
C LEU A 208 -18.46 14.72 4.04
N GLU A 209 -19.10 15.77 4.57
CA GLU A 209 -20.25 16.39 3.90
C GLU A 209 -19.80 17.27 2.73
N LYS A 210 -18.61 17.86 2.84
CA LYS A 210 -18.02 18.71 1.81
C LYS A 210 -17.08 17.97 0.85
N THR A 211 -16.63 16.77 1.23
CA THR A 211 -15.80 15.91 0.38
C THR A 211 -16.65 15.26 -0.70
N LYS A 212 -16.26 15.42 -1.97
CA LYS A 212 -17.08 15.01 -3.13
C LYS A 212 -16.25 14.80 -4.39
N ALA A 213 -16.79 14.04 -5.34
CA ALA A 213 -16.31 14.01 -6.70
C ALA A 213 -16.85 15.25 -7.42
N LEU A 214 -15.98 16.08 -7.97
CA LEU A 214 -16.38 17.25 -8.76
C LEU A 214 -16.76 16.85 -10.19
N ASP A 215 -16.05 15.86 -10.72
CA ASP A 215 -16.30 15.18 -11.98
C ASP A 215 -15.67 13.79 -11.92
N LYS A 216 -15.72 13.04 -13.04
CA LYS A 216 -15.21 11.66 -13.12
C LYS A 216 -13.74 11.50 -12.69
N TYR A 217 -12.90 12.50 -12.90
CA TYR A 217 -11.45 12.46 -12.66
C TYR A 217 -10.96 13.54 -11.69
N THR A 218 -11.87 14.22 -10.98
CA THR A 218 -11.50 15.27 -10.02
C THR A 218 -12.15 14.99 -8.67
N ALA A 219 -11.35 14.64 -7.67
CA ALA A 219 -11.80 14.39 -6.30
C ALA A 219 -11.44 15.58 -5.40
N GLN A 220 -12.42 16.11 -4.67
CA GLN A 220 -12.22 17.16 -3.68
C GLN A 220 -12.37 16.58 -2.28
N ILE A 221 -11.32 16.71 -1.46
CA ILE A 221 -11.33 16.36 -0.04
C ILE A 221 -11.24 17.65 0.77
N VAL A 222 -12.18 17.83 1.70
CA VAL A 222 -12.24 19.03 2.54
C VAL A 222 -11.90 18.66 3.98
N LEU A 223 -11.07 19.47 4.61
CA LEU A 223 -10.66 19.34 6.00
C LEU A 223 -11.46 20.29 6.90
N ARG A 224 -11.70 19.86 8.13
CA ARG A 224 -12.31 20.65 9.21
C ARG A 224 -11.34 21.70 9.77
N ASN A 225 -10.05 21.37 9.77
CA ASN A 225 -8.95 22.21 10.24
C ASN A 225 -7.69 21.92 9.39
N PRO A 226 -6.73 22.86 9.28
CA PRO A 226 -5.48 22.60 8.59
C PRO A 226 -4.72 21.44 9.24
N PHE A 227 -4.26 20.50 8.43
CA PHE A 227 -3.52 19.31 8.89
C PHE A 227 -2.28 19.09 8.02
N GLY A 228 -1.11 19.55 8.50
CA GLY A 228 0.14 19.49 7.74
C GLY A 228 0.49 18.10 7.20
N PRO A 229 0.34 17.01 7.99
CA PRO A 229 0.57 15.65 7.51
C PRO A 229 -0.51 15.07 6.57
N PHE A 230 -1.53 15.83 6.15
CA PHE A 230 -2.65 15.28 5.37
C PHE A 230 -2.18 14.57 4.09
N LEU A 231 -1.31 15.20 3.31
CA LEU A 231 -0.84 14.65 2.04
C LEU A 231 -0.08 13.31 2.23
N ILE A 232 0.84 13.23 3.19
CA ILE A 232 1.57 11.98 3.47
C ILE A 232 0.65 10.89 4.05
N THR A 233 -0.42 11.29 4.75
CA THR A 233 -1.41 10.35 5.29
C THR A 233 -2.18 9.60 4.19
N LEU A 234 -2.31 10.19 2.99
CA LEU A 234 -3.02 9.58 1.86
C LEU A 234 -2.35 8.33 1.29
N VAL A 235 -1.10 8.02 1.67
CA VAL A 235 -0.49 6.70 1.39
C VAL A 235 -1.19 5.56 2.12
N ARG A 236 -2.08 5.87 3.08
CA ARG A 236 -2.94 4.92 3.80
C ARG A 236 -4.41 4.99 3.36
N LEU A 237 -4.74 5.76 2.32
CA LEU A 237 -6.06 5.75 1.68
C LEU A 237 -6.02 4.83 0.45
N TYR A 238 -6.22 3.54 0.68
CA TYR A 238 -6.31 2.53 -0.37
C TYR A 238 -7.69 2.62 -1.06
N ILE A 239 -7.70 2.81 -2.37
CA ILE A 239 -8.92 3.01 -3.15
C ILE A 239 -9.53 1.65 -3.50
N VAL A 240 -10.82 1.47 -3.21
CA VAL A 240 -11.59 0.26 -3.53
C VAL A 240 -12.58 0.53 -4.66
N ASP A 241 -12.88 -0.52 -5.44
CA ASP A 241 -13.96 -0.52 -6.43
C ASP A 241 -15.32 -0.33 -5.71
N SER A 242 -15.88 0.89 -5.72
CA SER A 242 -17.11 1.20 -4.98
C SER A 242 -18.31 0.39 -5.44
N GLU A 243 -18.45 0.16 -6.75
CA GLU A 243 -19.59 -0.58 -7.30
C GLU A 243 -19.52 -2.06 -6.97
N LEU A 244 -18.33 -2.67 -7.05
CA LEU A 244 -18.13 -4.05 -6.65
C LEU A 244 -18.40 -4.23 -5.15
N VAL A 245 -17.94 -3.29 -4.31
CA VAL A 245 -18.23 -3.31 -2.87
C VAL A 245 -19.73 -3.20 -2.62
N LYS A 246 -20.44 -2.28 -3.31
CA LYS A 246 -21.89 -2.10 -3.17
C LYS A 246 -22.70 -3.34 -3.54
N GLN A 247 -22.25 -4.11 -4.54
CA GLN A 247 -22.88 -5.37 -4.94
C GLN A 247 -22.79 -6.47 -3.87
N HIS A 248 -21.88 -6.34 -2.91
CA HIS A 248 -21.61 -7.34 -1.87
C HIS A 248 -21.86 -6.81 -0.45
N ILE A 249 -22.68 -5.76 -0.30
CA ILE A 249 -23.09 -5.27 1.01
C ILE A 249 -23.92 -6.33 1.72
N ALA A 250 -23.51 -6.68 2.94
CA ALA A 250 -24.30 -7.50 3.85
C ALA A 250 -25.06 -6.61 4.85
N GLU A 251 -25.99 -7.21 5.58
CA GLU A 251 -26.66 -6.53 6.70
C GLU A 251 -25.62 -6.04 7.73
N GLY A 252 -25.79 -4.81 8.21
CA GLY A 252 -24.85 -4.21 9.14
C GLY A 252 -25.34 -2.89 9.73
N PRO A 253 -24.49 -2.21 10.52
CA PRO A 253 -24.92 -1.10 11.36
C PRO A 253 -25.07 0.25 10.62
N TYR A 254 -24.93 0.29 9.30
CA TYR A 254 -24.79 1.54 8.53
C TYR A 254 -25.95 1.83 7.57
N GLU A 255 -27.19 1.63 8.02
CA GLU A 255 -28.41 1.95 7.24
C GLU A 255 -28.34 1.33 5.83
N ASP A 256 -28.52 2.13 4.78
CA ASP A 256 -28.51 1.70 3.37
C ASP A 256 -27.16 1.12 2.91
N MET A 257 -26.09 1.38 3.66
CA MET A 257 -24.76 0.85 3.38
C MET A 257 -24.45 -0.43 4.13
N GLY A 258 -25.38 -0.98 4.92
CA GLY A 258 -25.26 -2.27 5.59
C GLY A 258 -23.97 -2.39 6.40
N ASP A 259 -23.07 -3.29 6.00
CA ASP A 259 -21.73 -3.46 6.57
C ASP A 259 -20.59 -2.87 5.71
N TYR A 260 -20.91 -2.08 4.69
CA TYR A 260 -19.98 -1.57 3.68
C TYR A 260 -19.20 -2.67 2.93
N GLY A 261 -19.77 -3.86 2.75
CA GLY A 261 -19.11 -5.00 2.11
C GLY A 261 -17.91 -5.51 2.92
N LYS A 262 -17.81 -5.14 4.20
CA LYS A 262 -16.72 -5.54 5.10
C LYS A 262 -16.65 -7.05 5.21
N THR A 263 -17.79 -7.72 5.40
CA THR A 263 -17.86 -9.17 5.54
C THR A 263 -17.33 -9.88 4.30
N TRP A 264 -17.69 -9.38 3.11
CA TRP A 264 -17.24 -9.92 1.84
C TRP A 264 -15.72 -9.73 1.63
N LEU A 265 -15.19 -8.52 1.78
CA LEU A 265 -13.75 -8.29 1.66
C LEU A 265 -12.96 -9.13 2.67
N MET A 266 -13.45 -9.22 3.92
CA MET A 266 -12.84 -10.05 4.97
C MET A 266 -12.96 -11.57 4.74
N ALA A 267 -13.89 -12.02 3.90
CA ALA A 267 -13.96 -13.40 3.46
C ALA A 267 -12.79 -13.76 2.54
N GLY A 268 -12.30 -12.78 1.76
CA GLY A 268 -11.12 -12.91 0.89
C GLY A 268 -11.30 -13.88 -0.27
N GLU A 269 -12.51 -13.98 -0.81
CA GLU A 269 -12.76 -14.69 -2.07
C GLU A 269 -12.33 -13.86 -3.29
N MET A 270 -12.44 -12.53 -3.17
CA MET A 270 -12.03 -11.56 -4.18
C MET A 270 -11.63 -10.24 -3.50
N ASP A 271 -10.75 -9.48 -4.15
CA ASP A 271 -10.39 -8.13 -3.72
C ASP A 271 -11.16 -7.05 -4.53
N ALA A 272 -11.03 -5.79 -4.11
CA ALA A 272 -11.61 -4.65 -4.82
C ALA A 272 -10.53 -3.64 -5.26
N GLY A 273 -9.32 -4.12 -5.54
CA GLY A 273 -8.13 -3.31 -5.75
C GLY A 273 -7.81 -2.99 -7.21
N SER A 274 -6.81 -2.14 -7.42
CA SER A 274 -6.30 -1.71 -8.73
C SER A 274 -4.79 -1.87 -8.87
N GLY A 275 -4.15 -2.44 -7.84
CA GLY A 275 -2.70 -2.54 -7.71
C GLY A 275 -2.03 -3.53 -8.67
N PRO A 276 -0.70 -3.70 -8.55
CA PRO A 276 0.06 -4.58 -9.43
C PRO A 276 -0.21 -6.08 -9.23
N TYR A 277 -0.89 -6.48 -8.15
CA TYR A 277 -1.20 -7.87 -7.83
C TYR A 277 -2.66 -8.04 -7.40
N LYS A 278 -3.26 -9.16 -7.80
CA LYS A 278 -4.63 -9.55 -7.44
C LYS A 278 -4.62 -10.69 -6.43
N LEU A 279 -5.63 -10.72 -5.57
CA LEU A 279 -5.91 -11.86 -4.72
C LEU A 279 -6.22 -13.09 -5.58
N HIS A 280 -5.52 -14.19 -5.31
CA HIS A 280 -5.74 -15.47 -5.96
C HIS A 280 -6.35 -16.50 -5.01
N GLU A 281 -5.87 -16.54 -3.77
CA GLU A 281 -6.36 -17.46 -2.76
C GLU A 281 -6.12 -16.89 -1.36
N TYR A 282 -7.09 -17.04 -0.47
CA TYR A 282 -6.93 -16.74 0.94
C TYR A 282 -7.21 -17.99 1.79
N LYS A 283 -6.16 -18.53 2.41
CA LYS A 283 -6.27 -19.59 3.42
C LYS A 283 -6.29 -18.94 4.79
N ARG A 284 -7.49 -18.78 5.35
CA ARG A 284 -7.72 -18.11 6.62
C ARG A 284 -6.81 -18.65 7.72
N GLY A 285 -6.04 -17.76 8.35
CA GLY A 285 -5.11 -18.12 9.43
C GLY A 285 -3.82 -18.81 8.97
N GLU A 286 -3.62 -19.05 7.67
CA GLU A 286 -2.42 -19.69 7.12
C GLU A 286 -1.66 -18.79 6.14
N SER A 287 -2.30 -18.40 5.02
CA SER A 287 -1.60 -17.69 3.94
C SER A 287 -2.53 -16.93 2.98
N VAL A 288 -1.91 -16.01 2.23
CA VAL A 288 -2.54 -15.28 1.11
C VAL A 288 -1.66 -15.45 -0.12
N THR A 289 -2.28 -15.89 -1.21
CA THR A 289 -1.63 -16.00 -2.51
C THR A 289 -2.09 -14.85 -3.41
N LEU A 290 -1.13 -14.15 -4.01
CA LEU A 290 -1.35 -13.10 -4.98
C LEU A 290 -0.76 -13.49 -6.34
N VAL A 291 -1.38 -13.02 -7.41
CA VAL A 291 -0.89 -13.17 -8.79
C VAL A 291 -0.75 -11.80 -9.43
N LYS A 292 0.23 -11.64 -10.33
CA LYS A 292 0.44 -10.37 -11.04
C LYS A 292 -0.82 -9.96 -11.82
N PHE A 293 -1.15 -8.67 -11.80
CA PHE A 293 -2.18 -8.10 -12.66
C PHE A 293 -1.57 -7.62 -13.98
N ASP A 294 -1.87 -8.32 -15.08
CA ASP A 294 -1.26 -8.02 -16.39
C ASP A 294 -1.69 -6.66 -16.97
N ASP A 295 -2.90 -6.20 -16.61
CA ASP A 295 -3.48 -4.93 -17.04
C ASP A 295 -3.09 -3.75 -16.11
N TYR A 296 -2.11 -3.94 -15.23
CA TYR A 296 -1.68 -2.87 -14.31
C TYR A 296 -1.15 -1.66 -15.09
N TRP A 297 -1.67 -0.49 -14.74
CA TRP A 297 -1.40 0.77 -15.45
C TRP A 297 0.00 1.34 -15.17
N GLY A 298 0.59 0.98 -14.03
CA GLY A 298 1.88 1.49 -13.57
C GLY A 298 3.05 0.59 -13.98
N GLU A 299 4.26 1.07 -13.72
CA GLU A 299 5.47 0.27 -13.94
C GLU A 299 5.63 -0.80 -12.87
N THR A 300 5.99 -2.01 -13.30
CA THR A 300 6.43 -3.08 -12.41
C THR A 300 7.92 -3.35 -12.65
N ALA A 301 8.64 -3.79 -11.61
CA ALA A 301 10.04 -4.16 -11.78
C ALA A 301 10.18 -5.24 -12.87
N PRO A 302 11.26 -5.25 -13.68
CA PRO A 302 11.47 -6.28 -14.72
C PRO A 302 11.44 -7.71 -14.17
N ASN A 303 11.82 -7.86 -12.91
CA ASN A 303 11.79 -9.11 -12.15
C ASN A 303 10.69 -9.13 -11.07
N ALA A 304 9.57 -8.42 -11.26
CA ALA A 304 8.40 -8.43 -10.36
C ALA A 304 7.69 -9.79 -10.38
N PRO A 305 7.59 -10.53 -9.24
CA PRO A 305 7.05 -11.89 -9.14
C PRO A 305 5.79 -12.11 -9.97
N THR A 306 5.62 -13.30 -10.55
CA THR A 306 4.34 -13.66 -11.19
C THR A 306 3.34 -14.15 -10.14
N LYS A 307 3.86 -14.69 -9.02
CA LYS A 307 3.09 -15.22 -7.89
C LYS A 307 3.78 -14.86 -6.58
N VAL A 308 3.01 -14.40 -5.60
CA VAL A 308 3.49 -14.10 -4.24
C VAL A 308 2.67 -14.91 -3.26
N ILE A 309 3.31 -15.51 -2.25
CA ILE A 309 2.61 -16.14 -1.13
C ILE A 309 3.08 -15.46 0.15
N MET A 310 2.13 -14.90 0.88
CA MET A 310 2.32 -14.27 2.18
C MET A 310 1.85 -15.25 3.26
N TYR A 311 2.77 -15.72 4.09
CA TYR A 311 2.47 -16.61 5.21
C TYR A 311 2.34 -15.85 6.52
N GLY A 312 1.45 -16.30 7.42
CA GLY A 312 1.31 -15.76 8.77
C GLY A 312 1.92 -16.67 9.83
N PHE A 313 3.25 -16.68 9.93
CA PHE A 313 4.00 -17.38 10.97
C PHE A 313 5.41 -16.77 11.10
N THR A 314 6.02 -16.89 12.29
CA THR A 314 7.34 -16.28 12.57
C THR A 314 8.24 -17.17 13.44
N GLU A 315 7.84 -18.41 13.71
CA GLU A 315 8.57 -19.33 14.58
C GLU A 315 9.99 -19.58 14.05
N PRO A 316 11.05 -19.25 14.83
CA PRO A 316 12.42 -19.22 14.32
C PRO A 316 12.92 -20.53 13.70
N THR A 317 12.54 -21.67 14.29
CA THR A 317 12.91 -23.01 13.80
C THR A 317 12.22 -23.35 12.48
N THR A 318 10.95 -22.99 12.33
CA THR A 318 10.18 -23.17 11.09
C THR A 318 10.78 -22.33 9.97
N ILE A 319 11.01 -21.04 10.24
CA ILE A 319 11.62 -20.10 9.29
C ILE A 319 12.96 -20.61 8.78
N ARG A 320 13.87 -20.96 9.70
CA ARG A 320 15.19 -21.47 9.33
C ARG A 320 15.09 -22.74 8.49
N THR A 321 14.26 -23.70 8.91
CA THR A 321 14.05 -24.96 8.16
C THR A 321 13.54 -24.69 6.74
N MET A 322 12.59 -23.76 6.58
CA MET A 322 12.06 -23.42 5.26
C MET A 322 13.08 -22.69 4.40
N ILE A 323 13.86 -21.76 4.95
CA ILE A 323 14.94 -21.08 4.23
C ILE A 323 16.02 -22.07 3.78
N GLU A 324 16.45 -22.99 4.66
CA GLU A 324 17.39 -24.07 4.33
C GLU A 324 16.89 -24.94 3.18
N LYS A 325 15.60 -25.29 3.20
CA LYS A 325 14.94 -26.09 2.17
C LYS A 325 14.54 -25.30 0.91
N ARG A 326 14.86 -24.00 0.82
CA ARG A 326 14.41 -23.11 -0.27
C ARG A 326 12.89 -23.13 -0.45
N GLN A 327 12.18 -23.16 0.68
CA GLN A 327 10.72 -23.11 0.77
C GLN A 327 10.20 -21.74 1.23
N LEU A 328 11.10 -20.80 1.55
CA LEU A 328 10.80 -19.41 1.89
C LEU A 328 11.92 -18.52 1.34
N GLU A 329 11.56 -17.43 0.66
CA GLU A 329 12.53 -16.49 0.07
C GLU A 329 12.86 -15.33 1.00
N VAL A 330 11.86 -14.83 1.73
CA VAL A 330 12.00 -13.68 2.64
C VAL A 330 11.26 -13.99 3.94
N THR A 331 11.86 -13.64 5.07
CA THR A 331 11.20 -13.71 6.39
C THR A 331 10.95 -12.29 6.91
N ASP A 332 10.02 -12.17 7.86
CA ASP A 332 9.78 -10.96 8.63
C ASP A 332 10.99 -10.55 9.50
N GLN A 333 10.91 -9.35 10.07
CA GLN A 333 11.97 -8.76 10.88
C GLN A 333 11.98 -9.20 12.37
N TRP A 334 11.06 -10.06 12.80
CA TRP A 334 10.84 -10.41 14.21
C TRP A 334 11.66 -11.62 14.67
N GLN A 335 12.76 -11.90 13.98
CA GLN A 335 13.65 -13.02 14.33
C GLN A 335 14.62 -12.62 15.46
N PRO A 336 14.90 -13.52 16.41
CA PRO A 336 15.93 -13.27 17.42
C PRO A 336 17.32 -13.25 16.76
N LEU A 337 18.28 -12.55 17.39
CA LEU A 337 19.61 -12.35 16.84
C LEU A 337 20.31 -13.68 16.50
N GLU A 338 20.16 -14.68 17.37
CA GLU A 338 20.75 -16.01 17.18
C GLU A 338 20.19 -16.70 15.93
N ASN A 339 18.92 -16.45 15.59
CA ASN A 339 18.35 -17.01 14.37
C ASN A 339 18.84 -16.27 13.12
N TYR A 340 19.03 -14.95 13.17
CA TYR A 340 19.70 -14.22 12.09
C TYR A 340 21.12 -14.72 11.87
N GLU A 341 21.91 -14.91 12.94
CA GLU A 341 23.27 -15.44 12.86
C GLU A 341 23.29 -16.85 12.25
N ALA A 342 22.36 -17.72 12.65
CA ALA A 342 22.23 -19.06 12.08
C ALA A 342 21.89 -19.00 10.59
N MET A 343 20.90 -18.18 10.19
CA MET A 343 20.48 -18.04 8.80
C MET A 343 21.57 -17.43 7.90
N SER A 344 22.40 -16.52 8.42
CA SER A 344 23.51 -15.92 7.64
C SER A 344 24.58 -16.93 7.21
N LYS A 345 24.66 -18.09 7.88
CA LYS A 345 25.57 -19.18 7.54
C LYS A 345 25.03 -20.10 6.45
N ILE A 346 23.74 -19.99 6.10
CA ILE A 346 23.13 -20.77 5.02
C ILE A 346 23.63 -20.19 3.68
N PRO A 347 24.25 -21.01 2.80
CA PRO A 347 24.75 -20.51 1.51
C PRO A 347 23.66 -19.76 0.73
N GLY A 348 23.98 -18.59 0.17
CA GLY A 348 23.04 -17.80 -0.64
C GLY A 348 21.94 -17.06 0.13
N VAL A 349 21.89 -17.14 1.47
CA VAL A 349 21.03 -16.31 2.31
C VAL A 349 21.78 -15.05 2.69
N LYS A 350 21.10 -13.90 2.68
CA LYS A 350 21.65 -12.61 3.07
C LYS A 350 20.76 -11.96 4.10
N ILE A 351 21.36 -11.33 5.11
CA ILE A 351 20.64 -10.45 6.01
C ILE A 351 20.53 -9.09 5.33
N ALA A 352 19.31 -8.64 5.07
CA ALA A 352 19.06 -7.28 4.62
C ALA A 352 18.97 -6.36 5.84
N GLN A 353 19.66 -5.22 5.77
CA GLN A 353 19.50 -4.14 6.74
C GLN A 353 18.76 -2.99 6.08
N VAL A 354 17.57 -2.70 6.57
CA VAL A 354 16.73 -1.61 6.08
C VAL A 354 16.47 -0.68 7.24
N PRO A 355 16.96 0.57 7.21
CA PRO A 355 16.61 1.56 8.22
C PRO A 355 15.09 1.77 8.22
N GLN A 356 14.46 1.60 9.37
CA GLN A 356 13.03 1.81 9.55
C GLN A 356 12.80 2.86 10.65
N ALA A 357 11.77 3.70 10.45
CA ALA A 357 11.26 4.58 11.50
C ALA A 357 10.38 3.77 12.45
N MET A 358 11.02 2.95 13.29
CA MET A 358 10.33 2.14 14.30
C MET A 358 10.61 2.69 15.69
N ILE A 359 9.57 2.80 16.50
CA ILE A 359 9.68 3.16 17.92
C ILE A 359 9.26 1.94 18.73
N PHE A 360 10.15 1.45 19.58
CA PHE A 360 9.80 0.46 20.61
C PHE A 360 9.50 1.20 21.90
N TYR A 361 8.30 1.03 22.45
CA TYR A 361 7.85 1.77 23.63
C TYR A 361 6.94 0.92 24.51
N ILE A 362 6.87 1.30 25.78
CA ILE A 362 5.97 0.69 26.76
C ILE A 362 4.80 1.64 26.96
N MET A 363 3.59 1.21 26.57
CA MET A 363 2.37 1.96 26.84
C MET A 363 1.94 1.78 28.30
N LEU A 364 1.78 2.88 29.03
CA LEU A 364 1.19 2.88 30.36
C LEU A 364 -0.30 3.22 30.28
N ARG A 365 -1.13 2.51 31.04
CA ARG A 365 -2.58 2.78 31.08
C ARG A 365 -2.85 3.98 32.00
N THR A 366 -2.65 5.18 31.49
CA THR A 366 -2.72 6.44 32.25
C THR A 366 -4.11 6.84 32.77
N LYS A 367 -5.14 6.01 32.53
CA LYS A 367 -6.48 6.17 33.09
C LYS A 367 -6.78 5.21 34.26
N LYS A 368 -5.76 4.52 34.80
CA LYS A 368 -5.92 3.55 35.91
C LYS A 368 -4.74 3.60 36.90
N PRO A 369 -4.98 3.51 38.22
CA PRO A 369 -3.92 3.37 39.21
C PRO A 369 -2.97 2.18 39.00
N PRO A 370 -1.66 2.31 39.31
CA PRO A 370 -0.99 3.50 39.87
C PRO A 370 -0.46 4.48 38.80
N THR A 371 -0.81 4.32 37.52
CA THR A 371 -0.28 5.12 36.41
C THR A 371 -1.17 6.31 36.04
N ASP A 372 -2.19 6.64 36.84
CA ASP A 372 -3.15 7.72 36.62
C ASP A 372 -2.74 9.08 37.21
N ASP A 373 -1.65 9.13 37.98
CA ASP A 373 -1.02 10.35 38.49
C ASP A 373 0.16 10.72 37.58
N ILE A 374 -0.04 11.69 36.66
CA ILE A 374 0.90 12.08 35.58
C ILE A 374 1.52 13.43 35.88
#